data_AF-A0A495XU68-F1
#
_entry.id   AF-A0A495XU68-F1
#
_cell.length_a   1.000
_cell.length_b   1.000
_cell.length_c   1.000
_cell.angle_alpha   90.00
_cell.angle_beta   90.00
_cell.angle_gamma   90.00
#
_symmetry.space_group_name_H-M   'P 1'
#
loop_
_entity.id
_entity.type
_entity.pdbx_description
1 polymer ?
#
loop_
_entity_poly.entity_id
_entity_poly.type
_entity_poly.pdbx_seq_one_letter_code
_entity_poly.pdbx_strand_id
1 'polypeptide(L)' 'MPRHQLRCPYCSGDDVNPFPDPTSLWSCLGCCRVFRVETAVPASVAGWGVLRAVGASAAGASGGRG' A
#
# COMPACT_ATOMS: atom_id res chain seq x y z
N MET A 1 16.92 1.24 -8.42
CA MET A 1 16.06 2.10 -7.57
C MET A 1 15.20 1.17 -6.72
N PRO A 2 15.28 1.21 -5.38
CA PRO A 2 14.57 0.26 -4.53
C PRO A 2 13.05 0.48 -4.67
N ARG A 3 12.30 -0.61 -4.84
CA ARG A 3 10.83 -0.59 -4.98
C ARG A 3 10.22 -0.95 -3.63
N HIS A 4 9.36 -0.08 -3.10
CA HIS A 4 8.48 -0.38 -1.96
C HIS A 4 7.56 -1.55 -2.33
N GLN A 5 7.53 -2.60 -1.51
CA GLN A 5 6.69 -3.81 -1.73
C GLN A 5 5.23 -3.61 -1.27
N LEU A 6 4.70 -2.40 -1.35
CA LEU A 6 3.32 -2.12 -0.96
C LEU A 6 2.37 -2.44 -2.12
N ARG A 7 1.34 -3.25 -1.88
CA ARG A 7 0.28 -3.56 -2.86
C ARG A 7 -1.05 -2.96 -2.41
N CYS A 8 -1.87 -2.55 -3.37
CA CYS A 8 -3.21 -2.05 -3.09
C CYS A 8 -4.07 -3.17 -2.49
N PRO A 9 -4.68 -2.97 -1.31
CA PRO A 9 -5.51 -4.00 -0.68
C PRO A 9 -6.82 -4.29 -1.42
N TYR A 10 -7.22 -3.44 -2.37
CA TYR A 10 -8.51 -3.55 -3.07
C TYR A 10 -8.42 -4.17 -4.46
N CYS A 11 -7.38 -3.85 -5.23
CA CYS A 11 -7.19 -4.37 -6.59
C CYS A 11 -5.92 -5.23 -6.74
N SER A 12 -5.13 -5.38 -5.68
CA SER A 12 -3.84 -6.09 -5.68
C SER A 12 -2.76 -5.52 -6.62
N GLY A 13 -2.96 -4.31 -7.14
CA GLY A 13 -2.01 -3.62 -8.01
C GLY A 13 -0.85 -2.95 -7.25
N ASP A 14 0.26 -2.74 -7.94
CA ASP A 14 1.51 -2.20 -7.39
C ASP A 14 1.67 -0.68 -7.65
N ASP A 15 0.76 -0.08 -8.41
CA ASP A 15 0.72 1.37 -8.69
C ASP A 15 0.19 2.16 -7.49
N VAL A 16 0.90 2.09 -6.36
CA VAL A 16 0.58 2.80 -5.13
C VAL A 16 1.59 3.90 -4.87
N ASN A 17 1.08 5.09 -4.55
CA ASN A 17 1.86 6.29 -4.33
C ASN A 17 1.53 6.90 -2.96
N PRO A 18 2.53 7.44 -2.24
CA PRO A 18 2.27 8.20 -1.03
C PRO A 18 1.41 9.43 -1.36
N PHE A 19 0.45 9.72 -0.48
CA PHE A 19 -0.34 10.93 -0.54
C PHE A 19 0.44 12.08 0.11
N PRO A 20 0.45 13.29 -0.46
CA PRO A 20 1.31 14.39 0.00
C PRO A 20 1.04 14.82 1.46
N ASP A 21 -0.19 14.66 1.95
CA ASP A 21 -0.56 14.96 3.33
C ASP A 21 -1.91 14.32 3.69
N PRO A 22 -2.06 13.57 4.82
CA PRO A 22 -1.06 13.13 5.81
C PRO A 22 -0.15 11.96 5.35
N THR A 23 1.07 11.88 5.90
CA THR A 23 2.18 10.96 5.55
C THR A 23 1.81 9.46 5.56
N SER A 24 0.78 9.07 6.30
CA SER A 24 0.33 7.68 6.42
C SER A 24 -0.75 7.29 5.41
N LEU A 25 -1.13 8.17 4.47
CA LEU A 25 -2.08 7.84 3.41
C LEU A 25 -1.38 7.52 2.10
N TRP A 26 -1.92 6.51 1.42
CA TRP A 26 -1.44 6.05 0.13
C TRP A 26 -2.63 5.91 -0.81
N SER A 27 -2.43 6.27 -2.07
CA SER A 27 -3.43 6.12 -3.12
C SER A 27 -2.97 5.10 -4.16
N CYS A 28 -3.90 4.29 -4.66
CA CYS A 28 -3.67 3.45 -5.82
C CYS A 28 -4.11 4.17 -7.09
N LEU A 29 -3.22 4.32 -8.07
CA LEU A 29 -3.53 4.94 -9.36
C LEU A 29 -4.34 4.02 -10.28
N GLY A 30 -4.33 2.71 -10.03
CA GLY A 30 -5.10 1.72 -10.81
C GLY A 30 -6.59 1.69 -10.46
N CYS A 31 -6.95 1.82 -9.18
CA CYS A 31 -8.35 1.77 -8.74
C CYS A 31 -8.82 3.03 -8.00
N CYS A 32 -8.02 4.10 -7.97
CA CYS A 32 -8.32 5.41 -7.39
C CYS A 32 -8.73 5.40 -5.91
N ARG A 33 -8.32 4.38 -5.13
CA ARG A 33 -8.65 4.27 -3.71
C ARG A 33 -7.51 4.78 -2.84
N VAL A 34 -7.88 5.49 -1.76
CA VAL A 34 -6.97 5.96 -0.72
C VAL A 34 -7.10 5.05 0.51
N PHE A 35 -5.98 4.67 1.11
CA PHE A 35 -5.93 3.83 2.30
C PHE A 35 -4.80 4.27 3.25
N ARG A 36 -4.95 3.94 4.53
CA ARG A 36 -3.89 4.17 5.52
C ARG A 36 -2.87 3.05 5.48
N VAL A 37 -1.61 3.41 5.74
CA VAL A 37 -0.53 2.45 5.96
C VAL A 37 0.16 2.70 7.29
N GLU A 38 0.74 1.64 7.83
CA GLU A 38 1.60 1.65 9.00
C GLU A 38 2.96 1.03 8.67
N THR A 39 3.98 1.45 9.42
CA THR A 39 5.32 0.87 9.33
C THR A 39 5.38 -0.39 10.18
N ALA A 40 5.43 -1.55 9.53
CA ALA A 40 5.57 -2.86 10.18
C ALA A 40 7.02 -3.16 10.57
N VAL A 41 8.01 -2.72 9.77
CA VAL A 41 9.43 -2.80 10.12
C VAL A 41 10.06 -1.44 9.87
N PRO A 42 10.74 -0.82 10.84
CA PRO A 42 11.37 0.47 10.64
C PRO A 42 12.52 0.40 9.62
N ALA A 43 12.70 1.47 8.86
CA ALA A 43 13.69 1.57 7.78
C ALA A 43 15.13 1.28 8.24
N SER A 44 15.47 1.59 9.49
CA SER A 44 16.80 1.34 10.06
C SER A 44 17.23 -0.13 10.07
N VAL A 45 16.30 -1.08 9.91
CA VAL A 45 16.61 -2.53 9.86
C VAL A 45 16.70 -3.06 8.42
N ALA A 46 16.04 -2.42 7.44
CA ALA A 46 15.86 -2.96 6.08
C ALA A 46 16.15 -1.98 4.93
N GLY A 47 16.62 -0.76 5.22
CA GLY A 47 16.83 0.31 4.26
C GLY A 47 15.58 1.16 4.01
N TRP A 48 14.46 0.55 3.62
CA TRP A 48 13.13 1.17 3.62
C TRP A 48 12.22 0.38 4.56
N GLY A 49 11.36 1.07 5.32
CA GLY A 49 10.50 0.40 6.27
C GLY A 49 9.44 -0.45 5.57
N VAL A 50 9.18 -1.66 6.04
CA VAL A 50 8.08 -2.48 5.48
C VAL A 50 6.77 -1.80 5.84
N LEU A 51 6.00 -1.38 4.83
CA LEU A 51 4.69 -0.74 5.01
C LEU A 51 3.57 -1.76 4.84
N ARG A 52 2.53 -1.67 5.68
CA ARG A 52 1.31 -2.49 5.58
C ARG A 52 0.07 -1.61 5.63
N ALA A 53 -0.96 -1.96 4.86
CA ALA A 53 -2.22 -1.24 4.88
C ALA A 53 -2.98 -1.51 6.19
N VAL A 54 -3.47 -0.45 6.85
CA VAL A 54 -4.22 -0.53 8.11
C VAL A 54 -5.70 -0.72 7.81
N GLY A 55 -6.36 -1.65 8.50
CA GLY A 55 -7.81 -1.84 8.42
C GLY A 55 -8.31 -2.46 7.10
N ALA A 56 -7.41 -2.77 6.18
CA ALA A 56 -7.71 -3.65 5.07
C ALA A 56 -7.80 -5.09 5.58
N SER A 57 -8.98 -5.47 6.07
CA SER A 57 -9.31 -6.90 6.14
C SER A 57 -9.12 -7.45 4.73
N ALA A 58 -8.28 -8.48 4.57
CA ALA A 58 -8.04 -9.18 3.31
C ALA A 58 -9.30 -9.86 2.72
N ALA A 59 -10.49 -9.52 3.22
CA ALA A 59 -11.79 -9.91 2.70
C ALA A 59 -12.13 -9.04 1.48
N GLY A 60 -11.43 -9.32 0.38
CA GLY A 60 -11.65 -8.63 -0.89
C GLY A 60 -10.72 -9.05 -2.02
N ALA A 61 -9.91 -10.10 -1.85
CA ALA A 61 -9.22 -10.75 -2.96
C ALA A 61 -10.19 -11.68 -3.72
N SER A 62 -11.26 -11.14 -4.30
CA SER A 62 -12.06 -11.86 -5.29
C SER A 62 -12.75 -10.85 -6.21
N GLY A 63 -12.11 -10.54 -7.34
CA GLY A 63 -12.70 -9.68 -8.36
C GLY A 63 -11.77 -9.53 -9.55
N GLY A 64 -11.75 -10.56 -10.39
CA GLY A 64 -10.87 -10.65 -11.55
C GLY A 64 -11.21 -9.68 -12.70
N ARG A 65 -10.32 -9.74 -13.69
CA ARG A 65 -10.41 -9.44 -15.13
C ARG A 65 -9.04 -9.91 -15.64
N GLY A 66 -8.87 -10.83 -16.57
CA GLY A 66 -9.67 -11.37 -17.67
C GLY A 66 -8.62 -11.84 -18.68
#